data_AF-W0V8S1-F1
#
_entry.id   AF-W0V8S1-F1
#
_cell.length_a   1.000
_cell.length_b   1.000
_cell.length_c   1.000
_cell.angle_alpha   90.00
_cell.angle_beta   90.00
_cell.angle_gamma   90.00
#
_symmetry.space_group_name_H-M   'P 1'
#
loop_
_entity.id
_entity.type
_entity.pdbx_description
1 polymer ?
#
loop_
_entity_poly.entity_id
_entity_poly.type
_entity_poly.pdbx_seq_one_letter_code
_entity_poly.pdbx_strand_id
1 'polypeptide(L)'
;MKWSVLLATLLAASAASGMARAAAPAPDLDLAITYYSRVLTPEGVTRESRYQERMLRRPGHVWTERVLPKSIEEEPGGKQKVSLKQEHQHKEFNYVVLPRHVMLAKNKVSVEYIDAHEKQVIAVPKAEYGNVNFDGSWDNAFYLLAPELVAAMPLAKQPSGVPGARWHEVEKNGVFQRILWNGQKQIPLVIESGDKGNNFYRRVEVSVQAATRHDLPWMKLKAYGQKEYSDFLD
;
A
#
# COMPACT_ATOMS: atom_id res chain seq x y z
N MET A 1 13.82 0.36 10.83
CA MET A 1 12.72 0.40 11.81
C MET A 1 11.63 -0.54 11.29
N LYS A 2 11.46 -1.71 11.92
CA LYS A 2 10.58 -2.79 11.40
C LYS A 2 9.11 -2.36 11.56
N TRP A 3 8.41 -2.03 10.48
CA TRP A 3 7.05 -1.47 10.51
C TRP A 3 5.92 -2.48 10.33
N SER A 4 6.23 -3.79 10.23
CA SER A 4 5.25 -4.80 9.82
C SER A 4 4.82 -5.79 10.90
N VAL A 5 5.18 -5.59 12.19
CA VAL A 5 4.87 -6.57 13.25
C VAL A 5 4.03 -5.93 14.34
N LEU A 6 2.74 -5.71 14.07
CA LEU A 6 1.73 -5.49 15.11
C LEU A 6 0.31 -5.85 14.66
N LEU A 7 0.18 -6.75 13.68
CA LEU A 7 -1.12 -7.12 13.11
C LEU A 7 -1.56 -8.57 13.36
N ALA A 8 -0.83 -9.35 14.16
CA ALA A 8 -1.17 -10.75 14.35
C ALA A 8 -1.03 -11.13 15.82
N THR A 9 -2.13 -11.04 16.57
CA THR A 9 -2.49 -12.07 17.54
C THR A 9 -3.90 -11.84 18.07
N LEU A 10 -4.59 -12.96 18.23
CA LEU A 10 -5.88 -13.18 18.90
C LEU A 10 -7.12 -12.97 18.02
N LEU A 11 -7.70 -14.07 17.56
CA LEU A 11 -8.96 -14.57 18.09
C LEU A 11 -9.10 -16.08 17.80
N ALA A 12 -9.38 -16.88 18.82
CA ALA A 12 -9.71 -18.30 18.69
C ALA A 12 -11.14 -18.45 18.15
N ALA A 13 -11.32 -19.33 17.16
CA ALA A 13 -12.55 -19.51 16.41
C ALA A 13 -13.60 -20.31 17.18
N SER A 14 -14.85 -19.83 17.18
CA SER A 14 -16.05 -20.66 17.33
C SER A 14 -16.66 -20.82 15.94
N ALA A 15 -16.73 -22.05 15.45
CA ALA A 15 -17.25 -22.37 14.13
C ALA A 15 -18.78 -22.33 14.13
N ALA A 16 -19.36 -21.35 13.43
CA ALA A 16 -20.75 -21.39 12.99
C ALA A 16 -20.76 -21.61 11.47
N SER A 17 -21.31 -22.75 11.05
CA SER A 17 -21.46 -23.13 9.64
C SER A 17 -22.55 -22.28 8.97
N GLY A 18 -22.18 -21.09 8.49
CA GLY A 18 -22.99 -20.34 7.53
C GLY A 18 -22.68 -20.80 6.11
N MET A 19 -23.69 -21.04 5.27
CA MET A 19 -23.52 -21.18 3.82
C MET A 19 -22.74 -19.96 3.33
N ALA A 20 -21.50 -20.18 2.88
CA ALA A 20 -20.65 -19.14 2.32
C ALA A 20 -21.30 -18.65 1.01
N ARG A 21 -22.05 -17.55 1.08
CA ARG A 21 -22.44 -16.82 -0.11
C ARG A 21 -21.15 -16.35 -0.76
N ALA A 22 -20.84 -16.85 -1.96
CA ALA A 22 -19.70 -16.39 -2.72
C ALA A 22 -19.74 -14.86 -2.78
N ALA A 23 -18.75 -14.21 -2.19
CA ALA A 23 -18.63 -12.77 -2.24
C ALA A 23 -18.57 -12.35 -3.71
N ALA A 24 -19.28 -11.27 -4.06
CA ALA A 24 -19.15 -10.70 -5.40
C ALA A 24 -17.68 -10.38 -5.67
N PRO A 25 -17.17 -10.59 -6.90
CA PRO A 25 -15.80 -10.24 -7.23
C PRO A 25 -15.60 -8.74 -7.05
N ALA A 26 -14.44 -8.37 -6.49
CA ALA A 26 -14.14 -6.96 -6.27
C ALA A 26 -14.07 -6.19 -7.59
N PRO A 27 -14.66 -4.99 -7.67
CA PRO A 27 -14.66 -4.22 -8.92
C PRO A 27 -13.27 -3.70 -9.28
N ASP A 28 -13.05 -3.40 -10.55
CA ASP A 28 -11.88 -2.62 -10.97
C ASP A 28 -11.92 -1.23 -10.34
N LEU A 29 -10.78 -0.75 -9.85
CA LEU A 29 -10.65 0.58 -9.25
C LEU A 29 -9.37 1.27 -9.68
N ASP A 30 -9.48 2.58 -9.85
CA ASP A 30 -8.35 3.49 -9.88
C ASP A 30 -8.47 4.39 -8.65
N LEU A 31 -7.41 4.48 -7.86
CA LEU A 31 -7.42 5.11 -6.55
C LEU A 31 -6.34 6.19 -6.46
N ALA A 32 -6.67 7.28 -5.78
CA ALA A 32 -5.70 8.19 -5.20
C ALA A 32 -5.66 7.95 -3.69
N ILE A 33 -4.48 7.77 -3.14
CA ILE A 33 -4.27 7.43 -1.74
C ILE A 33 -3.39 8.50 -1.12
N THR A 34 -3.83 9.10 -0.02
CA THR A 34 -3.03 10.04 0.78
C THR A 34 -2.66 9.40 2.10
N TYR A 35 -1.38 9.41 2.41
CA TYR A 35 -0.84 8.91 3.67
C TYR A 35 -0.40 10.10 4.52
N TYR A 36 -0.73 10.03 5.80
CA TYR A 36 -0.24 10.94 6.82
C TYR A 36 0.18 10.15 8.04
N SER A 37 1.32 10.50 8.62
CA SER A 37 1.76 9.97 9.91
C SER A 37 2.41 11.06 10.73
N ARG A 38 2.15 11.04 12.04
CA ARG A 38 2.77 11.86 13.05
C ARG A 38 3.24 10.97 14.19
N VAL A 39 4.47 11.17 14.66
CA VAL A 39 5.05 10.44 15.80
C VAL A 39 5.83 11.41 16.68
N LEU A 40 5.58 11.37 17.99
CA LEU A 40 6.42 11.97 19.02
C LEU A 40 7.51 10.96 19.41
N THR A 41 8.76 11.32 19.21
CA THR A 41 9.90 10.48 19.56
C THR A 41 10.25 10.61 21.05
N PRO A 42 11.00 9.65 21.64
CA PRO A 42 11.43 9.72 23.03
C PRO A 42 12.25 10.97 23.38
N GLU A 43 12.90 11.58 22.39
CA GLU A 43 13.66 12.82 22.55
C GLU A 43 12.78 14.08 22.56
N GLY A 44 11.45 13.93 22.52
CA GLY A 44 10.50 15.04 22.50
C GLY A 44 10.31 15.67 21.11
N VAL A 45 10.76 15.02 20.04
CA VAL A 45 10.65 15.53 18.67
C VAL A 45 9.40 15.00 17.99
N THR A 46 8.59 15.88 17.41
CA THR A 46 7.49 15.47 16.53
C THR A 46 8.01 15.31 15.11
N ARG A 47 7.81 14.13 14.52
CA ARG A 47 8.06 13.84 13.10
C ARG A 47 6.75 13.65 12.37
N GLU A 48 6.59 14.35 11.26
CA GLU A 48 5.43 14.22 10.38
C GLU A 48 5.87 13.81 8.98
N SER A 49 5.05 12.98 8.33
CA SER A 49 5.24 12.58 6.95
C SER A 49 3.90 12.60 6.23
N ARG A 50 3.92 13.10 4.99
CA ARG A 50 2.80 13.04 4.07
C ARG A 50 3.30 12.71 2.68
N TYR A 51 2.59 11.81 2.01
CA TYR A 51 2.82 11.50 0.61
C TYR A 51 1.54 10.95 -0.02
N GLN A 52 1.57 10.82 -1.34
CA GLN A 52 0.44 10.29 -2.11
C GLN A 52 0.90 9.15 -3.01
N GLU A 53 -0.01 8.23 -3.26
CA GLU A 53 0.15 7.17 -4.23
C GLU A 53 -1.07 7.11 -5.16
N ARG A 54 -0.85 6.63 -6.37
CA ARG A 54 -1.92 6.14 -7.24
C ARG A 54 -1.92 4.63 -7.22
N MET A 55 -3.10 4.03 -7.24
CA MET A 55 -3.25 2.58 -7.35
C MET A 55 -4.21 2.21 -8.46
N LEU A 56 -3.86 1.20 -9.25
CA LEU A 56 -4.75 0.52 -10.17
C LEU A 56 -5.01 -0.89 -9.64
N ARG A 57 -6.28 -1.26 -9.50
CA ARG A 57 -6.73 -2.59 -9.11
C ARG A 57 -7.45 -3.25 -10.27
N ARG A 58 -6.95 -4.40 -10.71
CA ARG A 58 -7.57 -5.27 -11.73
C ARG A 58 -7.46 -6.74 -11.28
N PRO A 59 -8.27 -7.67 -11.79
CA PRO A 59 -8.14 -9.09 -11.49
C PRO A 59 -6.70 -9.56 -11.67
N GLY A 60 -6.09 -10.08 -10.60
CA GLY A 60 -4.71 -10.60 -10.61
C GLY A 60 -3.60 -9.55 -10.66
N HIS A 61 -3.92 -8.25 -10.70
CA HIS A 61 -2.94 -7.16 -10.79
C HIS A 61 -3.25 -6.00 -9.85
N VAL A 62 -2.23 -5.56 -9.10
CA VAL A 62 -2.22 -4.31 -8.35
C VAL A 62 -0.99 -3.51 -8.76
N TRP A 63 -1.21 -2.32 -9.28
CA TRP A 63 -0.15 -1.36 -9.57
C TRP A 63 -0.22 -0.24 -8.53
N THR A 64 0.91 0.14 -7.92
CA THR A 64 1.00 1.29 -7.02
C THR A 64 2.19 2.14 -7.42
N GLU A 65 2.02 3.45 -7.50
CA GLU A 65 3.11 4.38 -7.81
C GLU A 65 3.06 5.62 -6.92
N ARG A 66 4.24 6.12 -6.55
CA ARG A 66 4.40 7.37 -5.79
C ARG A 66 3.98 8.55 -6.66
N VAL A 67 3.13 9.43 -6.14
CA VAL A 67 2.91 10.74 -6.77
C VAL A 67 4.03 11.65 -6.31
N LEU A 68 4.92 12.00 -7.24
CA LEU A 68 6.03 12.92 -7.00
C LEU A 68 5.62 14.35 -7.35
N PRO A 69 6.10 15.37 -6.62
CA PRO A 69 5.97 16.75 -7.06
C PRO A 69 6.68 16.97 -8.39
N LYS A 70 6.14 17.82 -9.26
CA LYS A 70 6.76 18.16 -10.56
C LYS A 70 8.22 18.64 -10.47
N SER A 71 8.61 19.23 -9.34
CA SER A 71 9.98 19.69 -9.10
C SER A 71 10.98 18.54 -8.82
N ILE A 72 10.46 17.32 -8.58
CA ILE A 72 11.21 16.09 -8.30
C ILE A 72 10.93 15.03 -9.38
N GLU A 73 9.81 15.14 -10.12
CA GLU A 73 9.65 14.46 -11.41
C GLU A 73 10.81 14.91 -12.30
N GLU A 74 11.87 14.11 -12.38
CA GLU A 74 13.04 14.40 -13.19
C GLU A 74 12.57 14.73 -14.61
N GLU A 75 12.95 15.92 -15.11
CA GLU A 75 13.01 16.18 -16.54
C GLU A 75 13.68 14.98 -17.21
N PRO A 76 13.15 14.44 -18.33
CA PRO A 76 13.77 13.33 -19.03
C PRO A 76 15.18 13.75 -19.47
N GLY A 77 16.21 13.42 -18.65
CA GLY A 77 17.61 13.81 -18.84
C GLY A 77 18.28 14.69 -17.75
N GLY A 78 17.72 14.87 -16.55
CA GLY A 78 18.22 15.87 -15.59
C GLY A 78 18.74 15.37 -14.25
N LYS A 79 20.06 15.18 -14.13
CA LYS A 79 20.80 15.07 -12.85
C LYS A 79 20.33 16.12 -11.84
N GLN A 80 19.67 15.73 -10.75
CA GLN A 80 19.54 16.63 -9.60
C GLN A 80 20.88 16.68 -8.86
N LYS A 81 21.68 17.70 -9.17
CA LYS A 81 22.89 18.08 -8.43
C LYS A 81 22.50 18.59 -7.03
N VAL A 82 22.32 17.70 -6.07
CA VAL A 82 22.80 17.97 -4.71
C VAL A 82 24.24 17.48 -4.68
N SER A 83 25.17 18.42 -4.87
CA SER A 83 26.59 18.11 -5.03
C SER A 83 27.21 17.73 -3.68
N LEU A 84 27.24 16.44 -3.38
CA LEU A 84 28.31 15.85 -2.58
C LEU A 84 29.23 15.11 -3.56
N LYS A 85 30.54 15.37 -3.44
CA LYS A 85 31.56 14.93 -4.39
C LYS A 85 31.60 13.41 -4.54
N GLN A 86 31.98 13.01 -5.76
CA GLN A 86 32.04 11.68 -6.35
C GLN A 86 32.75 10.61 -5.50
N GLU A 87 32.23 9.38 -5.55
CA GLU A 87 32.98 8.13 -5.70
C GLU A 87 31.97 7.01 -6.07
N HIS A 88 32.33 6.15 -7.02
CA HIS A 88 31.59 4.96 -7.51
C HIS A 88 30.09 4.88 -7.15
N GLN A 89 29.22 5.52 -7.94
CA GLN A 89 27.78 5.39 -7.74
C GLN A 89 27.32 3.98 -8.19
N HIS A 90 27.36 3.03 -7.26
CA HIS A 90 26.40 1.94 -7.27
C HIS A 90 25.02 2.57 -7.42
N LYS A 91 24.28 2.16 -8.45
CA LYS A 91 22.99 2.75 -8.80
C LYS A 91 21.99 2.30 -7.74
N GLU A 92 21.81 3.08 -6.68
CA GLU A 92 20.96 2.73 -5.55
C GLU A 92 19.52 2.50 -6.03
N PHE A 93 19.06 1.26 -5.91
CA PHE A 93 17.67 0.89 -6.17
C PHE A 93 16.75 1.51 -5.12
N ASN A 94 16.07 2.60 -5.46
CA ASN A 94 15.09 3.24 -4.59
C ASN A 94 13.67 2.73 -4.88
N TYR A 95 13.30 1.61 -4.26
CA TYR A 95 11.97 1.01 -4.40
C TYR A 95 10.80 1.91 -3.96
N VAL A 96 11.04 3.00 -3.24
CA VAL A 96 9.97 3.89 -2.74
C VAL A 96 9.38 4.74 -3.87
N VAL A 97 10.18 5.08 -4.87
CA VAL A 97 9.78 5.97 -5.98
C VAL A 97 9.44 5.22 -7.26
N LEU A 98 9.92 3.97 -7.40
CA LEU A 98 9.57 3.12 -8.53
C LEU A 98 8.15 2.56 -8.40
N PRO A 99 7.37 2.52 -9.49
CA PRO A 99 6.11 1.80 -9.51
C PRO A 99 6.28 0.35 -9.09
N ARG A 100 5.43 -0.10 -8.16
CA ARG A 100 5.33 -1.46 -7.68
C ARG A 100 4.16 -2.16 -8.37
N HIS A 101 4.41 -3.36 -8.87
CA HIS A 101 3.40 -4.23 -9.46
C HIS A 101 3.32 -5.54 -8.68
N VAL A 102 2.19 -5.78 -8.03
CA VAL A 102 1.88 -7.03 -7.33
C VAL A 102 0.94 -7.85 -8.21
N MET A 103 1.28 -9.11 -8.41
CA MET A 103 0.50 -10.04 -9.23
C MET A 103 0.04 -11.24 -8.42
N LEU A 104 -1.14 -11.76 -8.74
CA LEU A 104 -1.64 -13.04 -8.26
C LEU A 104 -1.95 -13.94 -9.46
N ALA A 105 -1.18 -15.02 -9.59
CA ALA A 105 -1.42 -16.03 -10.61
C ALA A 105 -1.31 -17.43 -9.99
N LYS A 106 -2.30 -18.29 -10.25
CA LYS A 106 -2.35 -19.67 -9.71
C LYS A 106 -2.11 -19.73 -8.18
N ASN A 107 -2.73 -18.80 -7.45
CA ASN A 107 -2.58 -18.64 -6.00
C ASN A 107 -1.15 -18.31 -5.51
N LYS A 108 -0.27 -17.86 -6.41
CA LYS A 108 1.07 -17.39 -6.08
C LYS A 108 1.13 -15.87 -6.24
N VAL A 109 1.57 -15.21 -5.18
CA VAL A 109 1.85 -13.77 -5.17
C VAL A 109 3.27 -13.54 -5.66
N SER A 110 3.45 -12.54 -6.53
CA SER A 110 4.75 -12.00 -6.91
C SER A 110 4.73 -10.48 -6.88
N VAL A 111 5.89 -9.87 -6.67
CA VAL A 111 6.05 -8.41 -6.72
C VAL A 111 7.27 -8.07 -7.57
N GLU A 112 7.12 -7.03 -8.37
CA GLU A 112 8.18 -6.44 -9.18
C GLU A 112 8.12 -4.91 -9.09
N TYR A 113 9.25 -4.28 -9.37
CA TYR A 113 9.36 -2.83 -9.52
C TYR A 113 9.71 -2.47 -10.96
N ILE A 114 9.16 -1.36 -11.45
CA ILE A 114 9.34 -0.95 -12.85
C ILE A 114 10.17 0.31 -12.89
N ASP A 115 11.34 0.23 -13.51
CA ASP A 115 12.13 1.39 -13.89
C ASP A 115 11.86 1.70 -15.37
N ALA A 116 10.99 2.69 -15.62
CA ALA A 116 10.64 3.11 -16.97
C ALA A 116 11.77 3.88 -17.68
N HIS A 117 12.68 4.51 -16.92
CA HIS A 117 13.82 5.25 -17.47
C HIS A 117 14.85 4.26 -18.03
N GLU A 118 15.19 3.25 -17.24
CA GLU A 118 16.13 2.19 -17.64
C GLU A 118 15.48 1.08 -18.46
N LYS A 119 14.15 1.11 -18.60
CA LYS A 119 13.34 0.05 -19.20
C LYS A 119 13.62 -1.31 -18.57
N GLN A 120 13.54 -1.37 -17.24
CA GLN A 120 13.78 -2.58 -16.47
C GLN A 120 12.55 -2.97 -15.65
N VAL A 121 12.33 -4.28 -15.54
CA VAL A 121 11.46 -4.90 -14.55
C VAL A 121 12.34 -5.63 -13.56
N ILE A 122 12.19 -5.29 -12.29
CA ILE A 122 13.04 -5.76 -11.20
C ILE A 122 12.19 -6.68 -10.33
N ALA A 123 12.37 -7.98 -10.50
CA ALA A 123 11.67 -8.99 -9.72
C ALA A 123 12.22 -9.01 -8.28
N VAL A 124 11.33 -9.14 -7.30
CA VAL A 124 11.72 -9.32 -5.90
C VAL A 124 11.45 -10.77 -5.50
N PRO A 125 12.47 -11.55 -5.13
CA PRO A 125 12.27 -12.89 -4.56
C PRO A 125 11.49 -12.82 -3.25
N LYS A 126 10.76 -13.89 -2.91
CA LYS A 126 9.95 -13.95 -1.67
C LYS A 126 10.77 -13.69 -0.41
N ALA A 127 12.02 -14.13 -0.37
CA ALA A 127 12.93 -13.91 0.76
C ALA A 127 13.20 -12.41 1.02
N GLU A 128 13.08 -11.59 -0.03
CA GLU A 128 13.43 -10.17 -0.04
C GLU A 128 12.21 -9.25 0.16
N TYR A 129 11.00 -9.78 0.27
CA TYR A 129 9.78 -8.97 0.43
C TYR A 129 9.87 -7.98 1.61
N GLY A 130 10.45 -8.43 2.73
CA GLY A 130 10.65 -7.59 3.90
C GLY A 130 11.57 -6.39 3.65
N ASN A 131 12.52 -6.51 2.72
CA ASN A 131 13.49 -5.45 2.40
C ASN A 131 12.87 -4.31 1.58
N VAL A 132 11.74 -4.58 0.93
CA VAL A 132 10.97 -3.61 0.13
C VAL A 132 9.63 -3.23 0.77
N ASN A 133 9.46 -3.49 2.08
CA ASN A 133 8.22 -3.23 2.83
C ASN A 133 6.97 -3.89 2.22
N PHE A 134 7.12 -5.07 1.63
CA PHE A 134 5.99 -5.91 1.21
C PHE A 134 5.82 -7.06 2.20
N ASP A 135 4.58 -7.32 2.63
CA ASP A 135 4.25 -8.36 3.61
C ASP A 135 3.93 -9.72 2.97
N GLY A 136 3.91 -9.79 1.63
CA GLY A 136 3.54 -10.98 0.88
C GLY A 136 2.03 -11.24 0.78
N SER A 137 1.19 -10.35 1.32
CA SER A 137 -0.26 -10.51 1.35
C SER A 137 -0.90 -9.93 0.09
N TRP A 138 -1.54 -10.80 -0.71
CA TRP A 138 -2.39 -10.35 -1.80
C TRP A 138 -3.56 -9.51 -1.30
N ASP A 139 -4.19 -9.91 -0.20
CA ASP A 139 -5.39 -9.23 0.29
C ASP A 139 -5.08 -7.81 0.76
N ASN A 140 -3.94 -7.61 1.43
CA ASN A 140 -3.51 -6.25 1.80
C ASN A 140 -3.14 -5.42 0.57
N ALA A 141 -2.55 -6.00 -0.47
CA ALA A 141 -2.27 -5.28 -1.70
C ALA A 141 -3.55 -4.92 -2.47
N PHE A 142 -4.48 -5.86 -2.61
CA PHE A 142 -5.65 -5.77 -3.48
C PHE A 142 -6.83 -5.03 -2.84
N TYR A 143 -7.04 -5.20 -1.53
CA TYR A 143 -8.11 -4.53 -0.79
C TYR A 143 -7.62 -3.33 0.03
N LEU A 144 -6.32 -3.02 0.01
CA LEU A 144 -5.61 -2.09 0.91
C LEU A 144 -5.61 -2.50 2.39
N LEU A 145 -6.56 -3.32 2.78
CA LEU A 145 -6.70 -3.97 4.08
C LEU A 145 -7.55 -5.23 3.88
N ALA A 146 -7.08 -6.36 4.39
CA ALA A 146 -7.80 -7.63 4.30
C ALA A 146 -9.27 -7.49 4.81
N PRO A 147 -10.28 -7.82 3.98
CA PRO A 147 -11.69 -7.67 4.33
C PRO A 147 -12.09 -8.43 5.61
N GLU A 148 -11.45 -9.55 5.89
CA GLU A 148 -11.68 -10.40 7.05
C GLU A 148 -11.31 -9.69 8.35
N LEU A 149 -10.23 -8.88 8.33
CA LEU A 149 -9.83 -8.07 9.47
C LEU A 149 -10.86 -6.98 9.77
N VAL A 150 -11.43 -6.37 8.73
CA VAL A 150 -12.50 -5.37 8.89
C VAL A 150 -13.78 -6.03 9.41
N ALA A 151 -14.15 -7.18 8.87
CA ALA A 151 -15.34 -7.92 9.31
C ALA A 151 -15.26 -8.35 10.78
N ALA A 152 -14.06 -8.63 11.29
CA ALA A 152 -13.82 -8.95 12.70
C ALA A 152 -13.91 -7.74 13.63
N MET A 153 -13.84 -6.51 13.11
CA MET A 153 -13.95 -5.30 13.92
C MET A 153 -15.41 -4.94 14.21
N PRO A 154 -15.73 -4.49 15.44
CA PRO A 154 -17.06 -3.98 15.77
C PRO A 154 -17.47 -2.81 14.86
N LEU A 155 -18.75 -2.76 14.49
CA LEU A 155 -19.33 -1.58 13.86
C LEU A 155 -19.33 -0.42 14.85
N ALA A 156 -18.87 0.74 14.41
CA ALA A 156 -18.96 1.96 15.19
C ALA A 156 -20.40 2.48 15.18
N LYS A 157 -20.78 3.20 16.24
CA LYS A 157 -22.12 3.81 16.35
C LYS A 157 -22.31 4.99 15.40
N GLN A 158 -21.22 5.61 14.96
CA GLN A 158 -21.25 6.75 14.06
C GLN A 158 -21.74 6.35 12.66
N PRO A 159 -22.72 7.07 12.09
CA PRO A 159 -23.14 6.82 10.72
C PRO A 159 -22.06 7.24 9.73
N SER A 160 -22.04 6.60 8.57
CA SER A 160 -21.24 7.05 7.42
C SER A 160 -22.06 8.01 6.57
N GLY A 161 -21.44 9.13 6.17
CA GLY A 161 -21.98 10.03 5.14
C GLY A 161 -21.77 9.52 3.71
N VAL A 162 -21.03 8.43 3.53
CA VAL A 162 -20.71 7.87 2.20
C VAL A 162 -21.57 6.63 1.93
N PRO A 163 -22.33 6.59 0.81
CA PRO A 163 -23.12 5.42 0.43
C PRO A 163 -22.31 4.13 0.35
N GLY A 164 -22.88 3.06 0.90
CA GLY A 164 -22.25 1.74 0.91
C GLY A 164 -21.04 1.61 1.86
N ALA A 165 -20.70 2.66 2.61
CA ALA A 165 -19.63 2.63 3.60
C ALA A 165 -20.13 2.60 5.05
N ARG A 166 -19.36 1.98 5.94
CA ARG A 166 -19.64 1.89 7.38
C ARG A 166 -18.35 2.03 8.18
N TRP A 167 -18.44 2.68 9.33
CA TRP A 167 -17.33 2.76 10.26
C TRP A 167 -17.22 1.48 11.09
N HIS A 168 -16.00 0.97 11.20
CA HIS A 168 -15.57 -0.04 12.15
C HIS A 168 -14.55 0.58 13.10
N GLU A 169 -14.64 0.24 14.37
CA GLU A 169 -13.76 0.81 15.39
C GLU A 169 -13.44 -0.21 16.47
N VAL A 170 -12.17 -0.23 16.87
CA VAL A 170 -11.70 -0.98 18.03
C VAL A 170 -10.72 -0.12 18.81
N GLU A 171 -10.77 -0.21 20.13
CA GLU A 171 -9.79 0.37 21.02
C GLU A 171 -9.28 -0.71 21.97
N LYS A 172 -7.96 -0.83 22.11
CA LYS A 172 -7.31 -1.76 23.03
C LYS A 172 -6.04 -1.14 23.59
N ASN A 173 -5.87 -1.20 24.90
CA ASN A 173 -4.67 -0.70 25.61
C ASN A 173 -4.34 0.77 25.27
N GLY A 174 -5.36 1.62 25.11
CA GLY A 174 -5.19 3.03 24.76
C GLY A 174 -4.80 3.32 23.30
N VAL A 175 -4.70 2.29 22.46
CA VAL A 175 -4.54 2.39 21.00
C VAL A 175 -5.88 2.17 20.33
N PHE A 176 -6.26 3.06 19.42
CA PHE A 176 -7.46 2.94 18.61
C PHE A 176 -7.12 2.62 17.15
N GLN A 177 -8.07 1.96 16.48
CA GLN A 177 -8.11 1.81 15.04
C GLN A 177 -9.53 2.06 14.54
N ARG A 178 -9.66 2.92 13.53
CA ARG A 178 -10.93 3.29 12.90
C ARG A 178 -10.85 3.10 11.40
N ILE A 179 -11.88 2.50 10.82
CA ILE A 179 -11.89 2.13 9.40
C ILE A 179 -13.24 2.46 8.81
N LEU A 180 -13.26 3.37 7.84
CA LEU A 180 -14.45 3.61 7.02
C LEU A 180 -14.38 2.66 5.84
N TRP A 181 -15.11 1.55 5.90
CA TRP A 181 -15.07 0.50 4.89
C TRP A 181 -16.23 0.62 3.91
N ASN A 182 -15.95 0.66 2.60
CA ASN A 182 -16.97 0.59 1.56
C ASN A 182 -17.17 -0.87 1.12
N GLY A 183 -18.31 -1.47 1.47
CA GLY A 183 -18.59 -2.87 1.18
C GLY A 183 -18.80 -3.20 -0.30
N GLN A 184 -19.30 -2.25 -1.09
CA GLN A 184 -19.52 -2.43 -2.54
C GLN A 184 -18.21 -2.34 -3.32
N LYS A 185 -17.30 -1.45 -2.89
CA LYS A 185 -15.99 -1.27 -3.50
C LYS A 185 -14.94 -2.21 -2.91
N GLN A 186 -15.21 -2.82 -1.77
CA GLN A 186 -14.29 -3.66 -1.00
C GLN A 186 -12.94 -2.96 -0.82
N ILE A 187 -12.97 -1.76 -0.24
CA ILE A 187 -11.77 -1.00 0.13
C ILE A 187 -12.09 -0.15 1.37
N PRO A 188 -11.08 0.21 2.17
CA PRO A 188 -11.20 1.31 3.10
C PRO A 188 -11.22 2.64 2.32
N LEU A 189 -12.09 3.55 2.72
CA LEU A 189 -12.05 4.97 2.31
C LEU A 189 -11.19 5.79 3.27
N VAL A 190 -11.17 5.39 4.55
CA VAL A 190 -10.32 5.97 5.59
C VAL A 190 -9.81 4.85 6.49
N ILE A 191 -8.53 4.88 6.82
CA ILE A 191 -7.92 4.09 7.90
C ILE A 191 -7.24 5.06 8.86
N GLU A 192 -7.60 5.00 10.13
CA GLU A 192 -6.95 5.77 11.19
C GLU A 192 -6.43 4.82 12.27
N SER A 193 -5.27 5.15 12.83
CA SER A 193 -4.75 4.50 14.02
C SER A 193 -3.94 5.50 14.83
N GLY A 194 -4.05 5.45 16.15
CA GLY A 194 -3.29 6.30 17.06
C GLY A 194 -3.46 5.86 18.49
N ASP A 195 -2.80 6.55 19.41
CA ASP A 195 -3.03 6.37 20.84
C ASP A 195 -3.72 7.57 21.49
N LYS A 196 -4.28 7.36 22.68
CA LYS A 196 -4.92 8.43 23.48
C LYS A 196 -3.95 9.50 23.96
N GLY A 197 -2.66 9.14 24.09
CA GLY A 197 -1.59 10.07 24.44
C GLY A 197 -1.18 10.99 23.29
N ASN A 198 -1.69 10.74 22.08
CA ASN A 198 -1.31 11.43 20.86
C ASN A 198 0.21 11.34 20.57
N ASN A 199 0.85 10.26 21.02
CA ASN A 199 2.27 9.98 20.74
C ASN A 199 2.46 9.49 19.32
N PHE A 200 1.46 8.84 18.74
CA PHE A 200 1.43 8.60 17.32
C PHE A 200 0.01 8.70 16.76
N TYR A 201 -0.04 9.07 15.49
CA TYR A 201 -1.26 9.07 14.71
C TYR A 201 -0.92 8.79 13.26
N ARG A 202 -1.71 7.94 12.61
CA ARG A 202 -1.61 7.63 11.18
C ARG A 202 -3.00 7.70 10.58
N ARG A 203 -3.08 8.30 9.40
CA ARG A 203 -4.29 8.36 8.59
C ARG A 203 -3.97 8.02 7.14
N VAL A 204 -4.78 7.14 6.57
CA VAL A 204 -4.79 6.83 5.14
C VAL A 204 -6.17 7.23 4.61
N GLU A 205 -6.19 8.04 3.57
CA GLU A 205 -7.42 8.44 2.87
C GLU A 205 -7.38 7.92 1.44
N VAL A 206 -8.48 7.31 1.00
CA VAL A 206 -8.58 6.65 -0.30
C VAL A 206 -9.75 7.24 -1.07
N SER A 207 -9.44 7.77 -2.25
CA SER A 207 -10.42 8.37 -3.16
C SER A 207 -10.50 7.55 -4.45
N VAL A 208 -11.69 7.03 -4.74
CA VAL A 208 -11.98 6.34 -6.00
C VAL A 208 -12.06 7.36 -7.13
N GLN A 209 -11.29 7.15 -8.19
CA GLN A 209 -11.33 7.99 -9.38
C GLN A 209 -12.60 7.70 -10.20
N ALA A 210 -13.15 8.75 -10.83
CA ALA A 210 -14.42 8.64 -11.56
C ALA A 210 -14.31 7.75 -12.81
N ALA A 211 -13.15 7.73 -13.46
CA ALA A 211 -12.88 6.93 -14.64
C ALA A 211 -11.85 5.84 -14.34
N THR A 212 -12.10 4.64 -14.86
CA THR A 212 -11.17 3.51 -14.80
C THR A 212 -10.31 3.52 -16.06
N ARG A 213 -8.98 3.55 -15.90
CA ARG A 213 -8.04 3.53 -17.02
C ARG A 213 -8.08 2.18 -17.76
N HIS A 214 -8.12 2.23 -19.09
CA HIS A 214 -7.99 1.05 -19.95
C HIS A 214 -6.56 0.78 -20.44
N ASP A 215 -5.73 1.82 -20.51
CA ASP A 215 -4.30 1.68 -20.84
C ASP A 215 -3.49 1.29 -19.60
N LEU A 216 -3.36 -0.01 -19.36
CA LEU A 216 -2.73 -0.55 -18.16
C LEU A 216 -1.19 -0.60 -18.31
N PRO A 217 -0.41 -0.05 -17.35
CA PRO A 217 1.03 0.12 -17.51
C PRO A 217 1.79 -1.20 -17.67
N TRP A 218 1.35 -2.27 -17.00
CA TRP A 218 1.99 -3.58 -17.09
C TRP A 218 1.87 -4.25 -18.47
N MET A 219 0.94 -3.82 -19.32
CA MET A 219 0.81 -4.36 -20.69
C MET A 219 1.99 -3.98 -21.59
N LYS A 220 2.75 -2.94 -21.22
CA LYS A 220 3.86 -2.39 -22.01
C LYS A 220 5.24 -2.94 -21.62
N LEU A 221 5.30 -3.82 -20.61
CA LEU A 221 6.56 -4.26 -20.00
C LEU A 221 7.28 -5.37 -20.78
N LYS A 222 6.66 -5.98 -21.80
CA LYS A 222 7.27 -7.09 -22.56
C LYS A 222 8.62 -6.74 -23.19
N ALA A 223 8.86 -5.46 -23.48
CA ALA A 223 10.10 -4.97 -24.08
C ALA A 223 11.17 -4.57 -23.05
N TYR A 224 10.87 -4.66 -21.75
CA TYR A 224 11.77 -4.22 -20.68
C TYR A 224 12.73 -5.35 -20.31
N GLY A 225 13.98 -4.99 -19.99
CA GLY A 225 14.97 -5.91 -19.46
C GLY A 225 14.54 -6.46 -18.11
N GLN A 226 14.95 -7.69 -17.80
CA GLN A 226 14.65 -8.34 -16.52
C GLN A 226 15.87 -8.26 -15.61
N LYS A 227 15.63 -7.88 -14.36
CA LYS A 227 16.61 -7.81 -13.27
C LYS A 227 16.03 -8.45 -12.02
N GLU A 228 16.89 -8.85 -11.10
CA GLU A 228 16.47 -9.28 -9.77
C GLU A 228 16.92 -8.26 -8.72
N TYR A 229 16.17 -8.15 -7.61
CA TYR A 229 16.51 -7.26 -6.50
C TYR A 229 17.95 -7.46 -5.99
N SER A 230 18.47 -8.70 -6.01
CA SER A 230 19.84 -9.01 -5.60
C SER A 230 20.92 -8.34 -6.45
N ASP A 231 20.60 -7.96 -7.70
CA ASP A 231 21.53 -7.27 -8.60
C ASP A 231 21.87 -5.84 -8.14
N PHE A 232 21.24 -5.36 -7.05
CA PHE A 232 21.41 -4.02 -6.49
C PHE A 232 21.92 -4.02 -5.03
N LEU A 233 22.36 -5.18 -4.54
CA LEU A 233 22.85 -5.35 -3.16
C LEU A 233 24.38 -5.42 -3.07
N ASP A 234 25.08 -5.17 -4.19
CA ASP A 234 26.53 -5.29 -4.34
C ASP A 234 27.32 -4.04 -3.93
#